data_AF-A0A915CG32-F1
#
_entry.id   AF-A0A915CG32-F1
#
_cell.length_a   1.000
_cell.length_b   1.000
_cell.length_c   1.000
_cell.angle_alpha   90.00
_cell.angle_beta   90.00
_cell.angle_gamma   90.00
#
_symmetry.space_group_name_H-M   'P 1'
#
loop_
_entity.id
_entity.type
_entity.pdbx_description
1 polymer ?
#
loop_
_entity_poly.entity_id
_entity_poly.type
_entity_poly.pdbx_seq_one_letter_code
_entity_poly.pdbx_strand_id
1 'polypeptide(L)'
;MVATHVFIEPIGDSWFIDFLLIDLQIFNRGKLFNAGFDVANTIDEWDCFFFHDVDLIPTNRSIPYKCPNKGTAQHWSTSVDKFDFKLPYDDYFGGVSAMNADEFIAVNGYPNAFWGWGGEDDCFEYRVKNSKITIVRASNGATKYTMLRHGQNEKGNEVNPCRFEILKRWKELWQIDGLNTLNYAVVSFEMYSFYYHLVIDLKPPSDICATAKYNIGSNNAANRVYHKPLKPSSLSLLHYCDFDYQLLQLTVPTLSSAGLISNHST
;
A
#
# COMPACT_ATOMS: atom_id res chain seq x y z
N MET A 1 7.76 -15.68 7.90
CA MET A 1 8.11 -14.48 7.13
C MET A 1 6.86 -14.11 6.37
N VAL A 2 6.31 -12.91 6.61
CA VAL A 2 5.11 -12.44 5.92
C VAL A 2 5.56 -11.37 4.95
N ALA A 3 5.19 -11.55 3.68
CA ALA A 3 5.57 -10.69 2.57
C ALA A 3 4.32 -10.36 1.74
N THR A 4 4.34 -9.21 1.09
CA THR A 4 3.24 -8.72 0.24
C THR A 4 3.85 -8.07 -0.99
N HIS A 5 3.14 -8.12 -2.11
CA HIS A 5 3.60 -7.59 -3.39
C HIS A 5 2.75 -6.40 -3.81
N VAL A 6 3.39 -5.36 -4.33
CA VAL A 6 2.72 -4.35 -5.15
C VAL A 6 3.14 -4.61 -6.60
N PHE A 7 2.20 -5.05 -7.42
CA PHE A 7 2.44 -5.24 -8.84
C PHE A 7 2.19 -3.93 -9.57
N ILE A 8 2.96 -3.73 -10.63
CA ILE A 8 2.78 -2.59 -11.51
C ILE A 8 2.88 -3.04 -12.95
N GLU A 9 1.79 -2.89 -13.71
CA GLU A 9 1.77 -3.25 -15.11
C GLU A 9 1.94 -1.96 -15.94
N PRO A 10 3.00 -1.83 -16.77
CA PRO A 10 2.94 -0.99 -17.93
C PRO A 10 2.38 -1.79 -19.11
N ILE A 11 1.64 -1.10 -19.98
CA ILE A 11 1.11 -1.64 -21.23
C ILE A 11 2.28 -2.22 -22.07
N GLY A 12 2.43 -3.53 -22.10
CA GLY A 12 3.32 -4.24 -23.05
C GLY A 12 4.40 -5.13 -22.45
N ASP A 13 4.87 -4.91 -21.21
CA ASP A 13 5.87 -5.74 -20.52
C ASP A 13 5.66 -5.66 -18.99
N SER A 14 5.32 -6.76 -18.31
CA SER A 14 5.03 -6.74 -16.86
C SER A 14 6.31 -6.63 -16.01
N TRP A 15 6.41 -5.60 -15.17
CA TRP A 15 7.48 -5.44 -14.18
C TRP A 15 6.92 -5.66 -12.76
N PHE A 16 7.72 -6.27 -11.87
CA PHE A 16 7.27 -6.62 -10.53
C PHE A 16 8.05 -5.82 -9.49
N ILE A 17 7.41 -5.31 -8.44
CA ILE A 17 8.11 -4.90 -7.22
C ILE A 17 7.73 -5.89 -6.13
N ASP A 18 8.72 -6.68 -5.72
CA ASP A 18 8.65 -7.57 -4.58
C ASP A 18 9.06 -6.80 -3.31
N PHE A 19 8.25 -6.91 -2.25
CA PHE A 19 8.55 -6.28 -0.96
C PHE A 19 8.83 -7.37 0.06
N LEU A 20 10.04 -7.33 0.60
CA LEU A 20 10.39 -8.12 1.77
C LEU A 20 10.54 -7.18 2.97
N LEU A 21 9.69 -7.41 3.99
CA LEU A 21 9.84 -6.72 5.26
C LEU A 21 11.15 -7.18 5.92
N ILE A 22 11.88 -6.24 6.51
CA ILE A 22 13.01 -6.52 7.39
C ILE A 22 12.54 -7.41 8.53
N ASP A 23 13.26 -8.53 8.71
CA ASP A 23 13.04 -9.47 9.79
C ASP A 23 12.99 -8.76 11.16
N LEU A 24 12.04 -9.19 12.01
CA LEU A 24 11.82 -8.85 13.44
C LEU A 24 10.79 -7.76 13.79
N GLN A 25 10.13 -7.10 12.84
CA GLN A 25 9.05 -6.14 13.15
C GLN A 25 7.65 -6.76 13.06
N ILE A 26 6.67 -6.15 13.74
CA ILE A 26 5.26 -6.47 13.54
C ILE A 26 4.90 -6.07 12.10
N PHE A 27 4.32 -7.02 11.38
CA PHE A 27 3.89 -6.89 10.00
C PHE A 27 2.80 -5.84 9.84
N ASN A 28 2.82 -5.08 8.76
CA ASN A 28 1.77 -4.11 8.45
C ASN A 28 1.57 -4.04 6.94
N ARG A 29 0.62 -4.86 6.47
CA ARG A 29 0.27 -5.05 5.07
C ARG A 29 -0.14 -3.75 4.38
N GLY A 30 -1.10 -3.03 4.96
CA GLY A 30 -1.60 -1.77 4.38
C GLY A 30 -0.51 -0.72 4.24
N LYS A 31 0.36 -0.58 5.25
CA LYS A 31 1.48 0.36 5.21
C LYS A 31 2.55 -0.04 4.20
N LEU A 32 2.81 -1.34 4.01
CA LEU A 32 3.70 -1.83 2.94
C LEU A 32 3.17 -1.48 1.56
N PHE A 33 1.87 -1.68 1.31
CA PHE A 33 1.25 -1.28 0.04
C PHE A 33 1.36 0.22 -0.22
N ASN A 34 1.15 1.05 0.80
CA ASN A 34 1.35 2.49 0.68
C ASN A 34 2.81 2.84 0.35
N ALA A 35 3.78 2.24 1.05
CA ALA A 35 5.19 2.47 0.77
C ALA A 35 5.60 1.99 -0.62
N GLY A 36 5.04 0.87 -1.08
CA GLY A 36 5.28 0.37 -2.43
C GLY A 36 4.70 1.24 -3.53
N PHE A 37 3.48 1.73 -3.34
CA PHE A 37 2.90 2.75 -4.20
C PHE A 37 3.80 3.99 -4.26
N ASP A 38 4.28 4.47 -3.11
CA ASP A 38 5.10 5.68 -3.04
C ASP A 38 6.45 5.50 -3.76
N VAL A 39 7.19 4.43 -3.46
CA VAL A 39 8.49 4.14 -4.11
C VAL A 39 8.32 3.88 -5.60
N ALA A 40 7.29 3.15 -6.02
CA ALA A 40 7.01 2.90 -7.44
C ALA A 40 6.89 4.21 -8.25
N ASN A 41 6.21 5.22 -7.70
CA ASN A 41 6.05 6.52 -8.34
C ASN A 41 7.37 7.33 -8.42
N THR A 42 8.44 6.91 -7.72
CA THR A 42 9.79 7.48 -7.93
C THR A 42 10.50 6.88 -9.15
N ILE A 43 10.09 5.70 -9.57
CA ILE A 43 10.72 4.94 -10.67
C ILE A 43 10.10 5.35 -12.00
N ASP A 44 8.77 5.31 -12.09
CA ASP A 44 8.03 5.69 -13.29
C ASP A 44 6.62 6.22 -12.98
N GLU A 45 5.91 6.65 -14.02
CA GLU A 45 4.48 6.95 -13.99
C GLU A 45 3.67 5.70 -14.31
N TRP A 46 2.75 5.37 -13.41
CA TRP A 46 1.96 4.15 -13.49
C TRP A 46 0.48 4.51 -13.49
N ASP A 47 -0.27 3.90 -14.40
CA ASP A 47 -1.72 4.13 -14.52
C ASP A 47 -2.48 3.45 -13.39
N CYS A 48 -2.06 2.24 -13.02
CA CYS A 48 -2.72 1.45 -11.98
C CYS A 48 -1.73 0.58 -11.19
N PHE A 49 -2.21 0.12 -10.03
CA PHE A 49 -1.46 -0.67 -9.07
C PHE A 49 -2.28 -1.89 -8.68
N PHE A 50 -1.63 -3.03 -8.49
CA PHE A 50 -2.24 -4.19 -7.86
C PHE A 50 -1.60 -4.44 -6.51
N PHE A 51 -2.44 -4.66 -5.51
CA PHE A 51 -2.05 -4.96 -4.14
C PHE A 51 -2.37 -6.41 -3.87
N HIS A 52 -1.36 -7.21 -3.58
CA HIS A 52 -1.44 -8.64 -3.83
C HIS A 52 -0.64 -9.43 -2.83
N ASP A 53 -1.28 -10.40 -2.21
CA ASP A 53 -0.61 -11.30 -1.26
C ASP A 53 0.31 -12.27 -2.00
N VAL A 54 1.53 -12.46 -1.51
CA VAL A 54 2.55 -13.34 -2.13
C VAL A 54 2.08 -14.78 -2.28
N ASP A 55 1.23 -15.21 -1.37
CA ASP A 55 0.78 -16.59 -1.26
C ASP A 55 -0.44 -16.89 -2.14
N LEU A 56 -1.05 -15.90 -2.78
CA LEU A 56 -2.14 -16.13 -3.71
C LEU A 56 -1.60 -16.33 -5.12
N ILE A 57 -1.77 -17.52 -5.70
CA ILE A 57 -1.30 -17.79 -7.05
C ILE A 57 -2.51 -18.01 -7.96
N PRO A 58 -2.63 -17.28 -9.09
CA PRO A 58 -3.61 -17.56 -10.12
C PRO A 58 -3.59 -19.03 -10.54
N THR A 59 -4.74 -19.70 -10.51
CA THR A 59 -4.82 -21.09 -11.01
C THR A 59 -4.87 -21.14 -12.54
N ASN A 60 -5.01 -19.99 -13.20
CA ASN A 60 -5.06 -19.87 -14.65
C ASN A 60 -4.22 -18.66 -15.11
N ARG A 61 -3.37 -18.87 -16.12
CA ARG A 61 -2.57 -17.82 -16.76
C ARG A 61 -3.40 -16.81 -17.56
N SER A 62 -4.65 -17.14 -17.87
CA SER A 62 -5.57 -16.27 -18.59
C SER A 62 -6.21 -15.19 -17.73
N ILE A 63 -5.89 -15.08 -16.43
CA ILE A 63 -6.36 -13.95 -15.61
C ILE A 63 -5.73 -12.68 -16.19
N PRO A 64 -6.53 -11.79 -16.80
CA PRO A 64 -5.98 -10.62 -17.46
C PRO A 64 -5.77 -9.58 -16.37
N TYR A 65 -4.58 -9.54 -15.75
CA TYR A 65 -4.17 -8.53 -14.77
C TYR A 65 -4.18 -7.14 -15.40
N LYS A 66 -5.35 -6.59 -15.67
CA LYS A 66 -5.55 -5.33 -16.38
C LYS A 66 -5.97 -4.24 -15.41
N CYS A 67 -5.57 -3.01 -15.73
CA CYS A 67 -6.04 -1.84 -15.00
C CYS A 67 -7.59 -1.77 -14.97
N PRO A 68 -8.16 -1.42 -13.82
CA PRO A 68 -9.61 -1.21 -13.70
C PRO A 68 -10.05 0.01 -14.50
N ASN A 69 -11.34 0.07 -14.86
CA ASN A 69 -11.91 1.28 -15.42
C ASN A 69 -11.85 2.43 -14.40
N LYS A 70 -11.75 3.67 -14.87
CA LYS A 70 -11.83 4.86 -14.01
C LYS A 70 -13.11 4.83 -13.16
N GLY A 71 -13.01 5.23 -11.90
CA GLY A 71 -14.08 5.16 -10.91
C GLY A 71 -14.37 3.76 -10.36
N THR A 72 -13.53 2.77 -10.66
CA THR A 72 -13.68 1.40 -10.15
C THR A 72 -12.41 0.88 -9.49
N ALA A 73 -12.60 -0.04 -8.55
CA ALA A 73 -11.55 -0.83 -7.92
C ALA A 73 -11.82 -2.32 -8.19
N GLN A 74 -10.86 -3.05 -8.73
CA GLN A 74 -11.04 -4.46 -9.09
C GLN A 74 -10.65 -5.36 -7.93
N HIS A 75 -11.52 -6.28 -7.53
CA HIS A 75 -11.18 -7.39 -6.66
C HIS A 75 -10.93 -8.64 -7.51
N TRP A 76 -9.71 -9.18 -7.43
CA TRP A 76 -9.28 -10.32 -8.23
C TRP A 76 -9.42 -11.64 -7.49
N SER A 77 -9.07 -11.72 -6.21
CA SER A 77 -9.12 -12.96 -5.42
C SER A 77 -10.52 -13.30 -4.89
N THR A 78 -11.52 -13.32 -5.78
CA THR A 78 -12.93 -13.60 -5.41
C THR A 78 -13.19 -15.08 -5.14
N SER A 79 -12.32 -15.96 -5.63
CA SER A 79 -12.48 -17.42 -5.57
C SER A 79 -11.14 -18.05 -5.18
N VAL A 80 -10.93 -18.21 -3.87
CA VAL A 80 -9.69 -18.78 -3.29
C VAL A 80 -9.98 -20.16 -2.70
N ASP A 81 -9.09 -21.13 -2.94
CA ASP A 81 -9.22 -22.51 -2.45
C ASP A 81 -9.37 -22.63 -0.93
N LYS A 82 -8.68 -21.79 -0.16
CA LYS A 82 -8.81 -21.69 1.31
C LYS A 82 -10.24 -21.43 1.78
N PHE A 83 -11.06 -20.79 0.95
CA PHE A 83 -12.45 -20.45 1.23
C PHE A 83 -13.42 -21.28 0.38
N ASP A 84 -13.02 -22.51 0.00
CA ASP A 84 -13.79 -23.41 -0.87
C ASP A 84 -14.23 -22.74 -2.18
N PHE A 85 -13.35 -21.89 -2.73
CA PHE A 85 -13.60 -21.10 -3.94
C PHE A 85 -14.80 -20.15 -3.85
N LYS A 86 -15.21 -19.76 -2.64
CA LYS A 86 -16.30 -18.81 -2.37
C LYS A 86 -15.76 -17.53 -1.76
N LEU A 87 -16.51 -16.45 -1.95
CA LEU A 87 -16.24 -15.19 -1.26
C LEU A 87 -16.56 -15.36 0.24
N PRO A 88 -15.65 -14.97 1.16
CA PRO A 88 -15.89 -15.14 2.61
C PRO A 88 -17.13 -14.40 3.11
N TYR A 89 -17.34 -13.18 2.62
CA TYR A 89 -18.50 -12.32 2.88
C TYR A 89 -18.61 -11.26 1.78
N ASP A 90 -19.79 -10.67 1.60
CA ASP A 90 -20.11 -9.81 0.45
C ASP A 90 -19.18 -8.61 0.28
N ASP A 91 -18.69 -8.06 1.38
CA ASP A 91 -17.80 -6.90 1.41
C ASP A 91 -16.31 -7.29 1.49
N TYR A 92 -15.95 -8.57 1.30
CA TYR A 92 -14.55 -8.97 1.32
C TYR A 92 -13.76 -8.35 0.16
N PHE A 93 -12.63 -7.72 0.50
CA PHE A 93 -11.73 -7.03 -0.44
C PHE A 93 -10.24 -7.29 -0.15
N GLY A 94 -9.93 -8.36 0.59
CA GLY A 94 -8.57 -8.84 0.86
C GLY A 94 -7.99 -9.70 -0.27
N GLY A 95 -6.73 -10.11 -0.13
CA GLY A 95 -6.04 -10.93 -1.12
C GLY A 95 -5.40 -10.10 -2.25
N VAL A 96 -6.08 -10.01 -3.38
CA VAL A 96 -5.62 -9.35 -4.60
C VAL A 96 -6.64 -8.32 -5.06
N SER A 97 -6.25 -7.05 -5.02
CA SER A 97 -7.04 -5.92 -5.49
C SER A 97 -6.24 -5.08 -6.50
N ALA A 98 -6.92 -4.27 -7.30
CA ALA A 98 -6.28 -3.31 -8.19
C ALA A 98 -7.06 -2.00 -8.27
N MET A 99 -6.33 -0.89 -8.36
CA MET A 99 -6.89 0.45 -8.50
C MET A 99 -6.01 1.30 -9.41
N ASN A 100 -6.63 2.22 -10.12
CA ASN A 100 -5.91 3.29 -10.80
C ASN A 100 -5.21 4.18 -9.75
N ALA A 101 -4.10 4.82 -10.15
CA ALA A 101 -3.25 5.58 -9.25
C ALA A 101 -3.98 6.76 -8.59
N ASP A 102 -4.80 7.48 -9.37
CA ASP A 102 -5.54 8.65 -8.89
C ASP A 102 -6.63 8.25 -7.89
N GLU A 103 -7.32 7.14 -8.13
CA GLU A 103 -8.30 6.58 -7.20
C GLU A 103 -7.64 6.11 -5.90
N PHE A 104 -6.44 5.52 -5.96
CA PHE A 104 -5.69 5.13 -4.76
C PHE A 104 -5.30 6.35 -3.91
N ILE A 105 -4.89 7.44 -4.56
CA ILE A 105 -4.63 8.72 -3.89
C ILE A 105 -5.92 9.31 -3.30
N ALA A 106 -7.03 9.26 -4.04
CA ALA A 106 -8.32 9.81 -3.61
C ALA A 106 -8.86 9.14 -2.34
N VAL A 107 -8.59 7.84 -2.14
CA VAL A 107 -8.97 7.11 -0.92
C VAL A 107 -7.94 7.25 0.22
N ASN A 108 -6.89 8.05 0.03
CA ASN A 108 -5.74 8.19 0.93
C ASN A 108 -5.00 6.84 1.19
N GLY A 109 -4.99 5.95 0.20
CA GLY A 109 -4.42 4.61 0.31
C GLY A 109 -4.98 3.75 1.44
N TYR A 110 -4.22 2.71 1.81
CA TYR A 110 -4.53 1.83 2.93
C TYR A 110 -4.34 2.56 4.28
N PRO A 111 -5.01 2.12 5.37
CA PRO A 111 -4.68 2.58 6.72
C PRO A 111 -3.26 2.16 7.15
N ASN A 112 -2.50 3.05 7.80
CA ASN A 112 -1.17 2.69 8.35
C ASN A 112 -1.26 2.11 9.77
N ALA A 113 -2.44 2.16 10.42
CA ALA A 113 -2.59 1.81 11.82
C ALA A 113 -2.72 0.30 12.12
N PHE A 114 -2.91 -0.54 11.12
CA PHE A 114 -3.12 -1.99 11.30
C PHE A 114 -1.78 -2.74 11.37
N TRP A 115 -1.18 -2.76 12.56
CA TRP A 115 -0.01 -3.56 12.89
C TRP A 115 -0.42 -4.96 13.37
N GLY A 116 -0.02 -6.00 12.66
CA GLY A 116 -0.45 -7.38 12.85
C GLY A 116 -1.66 -7.74 11.98
N TRP A 117 -2.29 -8.88 12.27
CA TRP A 117 -3.32 -9.44 11.41
C TRP A 117 -4.72 -8.87 11.62
N GLY A 118 -5.30 -8.35 10.53
CA GLY A 118 -6.73 -8.28 10.25
C GLY A 118 -7.36 -6.89 10.33
N GLY A 119 -8.31 -6.64 9.42
CA GLY A 119 -9.21 -5.48 9.38
C GLY A 119 -8.73 -4.32 8.52
N GLU A 120 -7.50 -4.38 7.98
CA GLU A 120 -6.96 -3.32 7.13
C GLU A 120 -7.61 -3.31 5.74
N ASP A 121 -7.94 -4.49 5.22
CA ASP A 121 -8.66 -4.71 3.96
C ASP A 121 -10.12 -4.27 4.08
N ASP A 122 -10.80 -4.60 5.18
CA ASP A 122 -12.15 -4.09 5.50
C ASP A 122 -12.15 -2.56 5.61
N CYS A 123 -11.16 -1.98 6.28
CA CYS A 123 -11.05 -0.53 6.41
C CYS A 123 -10.80 0.14 5.04
N PHE A 124 -9.95 -0.45 4.21
CA PHE A 124 -9.69 0.03 2.86
C PHE A 124 -10.95 -0.04 1.99
N GLU A 125 -11.71 -1.13 2.09
CA GLU A 125 -13.01 -1.30 1.44
C GLU A 125 -13.98 -0.17 1.78
N TYR A 126 -14.09 0.17 3.07
CA TYR A 126 -14.92 1.28 3.53
C TYR A 126 -14.49 2.61 2.90
N ARG A 127 -13.18 2.87 2.77
CA ARG A 127 -12.64 4.09 2.15
C ARG A 127 -12.96 4.16 0.65
N VAL A 128 -12.84 3.03 -0.05
CA VAL A 128 -13.17 2.91 -1.48
C VAL A 128 -14.64 3.24 -1.71
N LYS A 129 -15.55 2.59 -0.99
CA LYS A 129 -17.00 2.89 -1.06
C LYS A 129 -17.32 4.32 -0.67
N ASN A 130 -16.71 4.84 0.40
CA ASN A 130 -16.91 6.23 0.86
C ASN A 130 -16.52 7.26 -0.22
N SER A 131 -15.52 6.93 -1.03
CA SER A 131 -15.02 7.76 -2.13
C SER A 131 -15.82 7.56 -3.43
N LYS A 132 -16.95 6.85 -3.37
CA LYS A 132 -17.86 6.55 -4.50
C LYS A 132 -17.18 5.76 -5.63
N ILE A 133 -16.13 5.01 -5.30
CA ILE A 133 -15.47 4.09 -6.22
C ILE A 133 -16.18 2.75 -6.15
N THR A 134 -16.54 2.20 -7.30
CA THR A 134 -17.29 0.93 -7.36
C THR A 134 -16.32 -0.25 -7.32
N ILE A 135 -16.52 -1.15 -6.36
CA ILE A 135 -15.77 -2.42 -6.33
C ILE A 135 -16.38 -3.35 -7.39
N VAL A 136 -15.56 -3.73 -8.36
CA VAL A 136 -15.93 -4.64 -9.43
C VAL A 136 -15.26 -5.99 -9.23
N ARG A 137 -15.99 -7.05 -9.55
CA ARG A 137 -15.58 -8.45 -9.41
C ARG A 137 -15.83 -9.14 -10.73
N ALA A 138 -14.88 -9.97 -11.16
CA ALA A 138 -15.13 -10.84 -12.31
C ALA A 138 -16.28 -11.80 -11.96
N SER A 139 -17.02 -12.26 -12.97
CA SER A 139 -18.07 -13.26 -12.76
C SER A 139 -17.53 -14.51 -12.06
N ASN A 140 -18.36 -15.12 -11.22
CA ASN A 140 -17.98 -16.23 -10.34
C ASN A 140 -17.16 -17.30 -11.08
N GLY A 141 -15.90 -17.46 -10.66
CA GLY A 141 -14.98 -18.48 -11.17
C GLY A 141 -14.06 -18.05 -12.32
N ALA A 142 -14.18 -16.83 -12.85
CA ALA A 142 -13.24 -16.29 -13.85
C ALA A 142 -11.85 -15.97 -13.25
N THR A 143 -11.78 -15.76 -11.93
CA THR A 143 -10.57 -15.37 -11.20
C THR A 143 -10.35 -16.29 -9.99
N LYS A 144 -9.74 -17.45 -10.27
CA LYS A 144 -9.45 -18.47 -9.26
C LYS A 144 -8.00 -18.39 -8.78
N TYR A 145 -7.82 -18.51 -7.48
CA TYR A 145 -6.52 -18.47 -6.81
C TYR A 145 -6.34 -19.67 -5.90
N THR A 146 -5.10 -20.14 -5.78
CA THR A 146 -4.69 -21.09 -4.74
C THR A 146 -3.81 -20.36 -3.73
N MET A 147 -4.04 -20.60 -2.44
CA MET A 147 -3.23 -20.03 -1.38
C MET A 147 -2.10 -21.00 -1.02
N LEU A 148 -0.86 -20.54 -1.12
CA LEU A 148 0.29 -21.26 -0.60
C LEU A 148 0.12 -21.42 0.90
N ARG A 149 0.29 -22.65 1.39
CA ARG A 149 0.07 -22.95 2.80
C ARG A 149 1.22 -22.37 3.62
N HIS A 150 0.87 -21.60 4.63
CA HIS A 150 1.81 -21.05 5.60
C HIS A 150 1.37 -21.46 7.03
N GLY A 151 2.30 -21.45 7.98
CA GLY A 151 2.06 -21.93 9.34
C GLY A 151 1.14 -21.00 10.15
N GLN A 152 0.55 -21.51 11.23
CA GLN A 152 -0.36 -20.72 12.09
C GLN A 152 0.35 -19.74 13.03
N ASN A 153 1.68 -19.86 13.17
CA ASN A 153 2.49 -19.08 14.12
C ASN A 153 3.50 -18.19 13.39
N GLU A 154 3.00 -17.32 12.52
CA GLU A 154 3.82 -16.34 11.82
C GLU A 154 4.23 -15.23 12.77
N LYS A 155 5.47 -15.31 13.28
CA LYS A 155 6.05 -14.26 14.11
C LYS A 155 5.94 -12.90 13.41
N GLY A 156 5.41 -11.91 14.10
CA GLY A 156 5.18 -10.56 13.60
C GLY A 156 3.81 -10.35 12.95
N ASN A 157 3.05 -11.41 12.65
CA ASN A 157 1.70 -11.31 12.08
C ASN A 157 0.63 -11.80 13.08
N GLU A 158 0.90 -11.62 14.36
CA GLU A 158 -0.07 -11.93 15.42
C GLU A 158 -1.33 -11.08 15.25
N VAL A 159 -2.46 -11.58 15.76
CA VAL A 159 -3.75 -10.87 15.71
C VAL A 159 -3.61 -9.48 16.31
N ASN A 160 -3.96 -8.44 15.56
CA ASN A 160 -3.97 -7.08 16.08
C ASN A 160 -5.08 -6.96 17.15
N PRO A 161 -4.75 -6.68 18.43
CA PRO A 161 -5.72 -6.68 19.52
C PRO A 161 -6.71 -5.50 19.47
N CYS A 162 -6.40 -4.44 18.73
CA CYS A 162 -7.21 -3.23 18.60
C CYS A 162 -7.83 -3.05 17.21
N ARG A 163 -7.73 -4.03 16.30
CA ARG A 163 -8.26 -3.96 14.93
C ARG A 163 -9.72 -3.53 14.86
N PHE A 164 -10.56 -4.04 15.77
CA PHE A 164 -11.99 -3.72 15.76
C PHE A 164 -12.26 -2.29 16.24
N GLU A 165 -11.48 -1.79 17.21
CA GLU A 165 -11.57 -0.41 17.68
C GLU A 165 -11.09 0.58 16.63
N ILE A 166 -10.00 0.25 15.91
CA ILE A 166 -9.51 1.04 14.77
C ILE A 166 -10.56 1.03 13.65
N LEU A 167 -11.06 -0.15 13.28
CA LEU A 167 -12.04 -0.32 12.22
C LEU A 167 -13.32 0.44 12.52
N LYS A 168 -13.84 0.41 13.74
CA LYS A 168 -15.04 1.18 14.15
C LYS A 168 -14.87 2.69 13.95
N ARG A 169 -13.64 3.19 14.06
CA ARG A 169 -13.29 4.61 13.92
C ARG A 169 -12.83 5.00 12.52
N TRP A 170 -12.93 4.12 11.52
CA TRP A 170 -12.41 4.38 10.18
C TRP A 170 -12.85 5.72 9.59
N LYS A 171 -14.10 6.15 9.82
CA LYS A 171 -14.65 7.43 9.32
C LYS A 171 -13.93 8.65 9.86
N GLU A 172 -13.45 8.56 11.09
CA GLU A 172 -12.68 9.62 11.75
C GLU A 172 -11.22 9.58 11.30
N LEU A 173 -10.69 8.38 11.07
CA LEU A 173 -9.26 8.15 10.85
C LEU A 173 -8.83 8.29 9.39
N TRP A 174 -9.69 8.01 8.40
CA TRP A 174 -9.24 7.84 7.01
C TRP A 174 -8.56 9.08 6.41
N GLN A 175 -8.89 10.29 6.87
CA GLN A 175 -8.26 11.53 6.41
C GLN A 175 -6.93 11.84 7.11
N ILE A 176 -6.60 11.14 8.20
CA ILE A 176 -5.40 11.39 9.02
C ILE A 176 -4.49 10.18 9.17
N ASP A 177 -4.88 9.03 8.62
CA ASP A 177 -4.13 7.78 8.63
C ASP A 177 -4.14 7.18 7.21
N GLY A 178 -3.05 7.35 6.47
CA GLY A 178 -2.94 6.85 5.10
C GLY A 178 -1.70 7.37 4.37
N LEU A 179 -1.78 7.53 3.06
CA LEU A 179 -0.68 8.07 2.25
C LEU A 179 -0.15 9.42 2.77
N ASN A 180 -1.04 10.30 3.21
CA ASN A 180 -0.68 11.63 3.72
C ASN A 180 0.07 11.64 5.06
N THR A 181 0.13 10.51 5.76
CA THR A 181 0.89 10.33 7.02
C THR A 181 1.87 9.17 6.94
N LEU A 182 2.12 8.68 5.73
CA LEU A 182 3.06 7.59 5.46
C LEU A 182 4.47 8.00 5.92
N ASN A 183 5.09 7.15 6.72
CA ASN A 183 6.45 7.32 7.22
C ASN A 183 7.16 5.96 7.25
N TYR A 184 8.29 5.88 6.56
CA TYR A 184 9.10 4.68 6.41
C TYR A 184 10.54 5.08 6.01
N ALA A 185 11.46 4.13 6.06
CA ALA A 185 12.80 4.30 5.49
C ALA A 185 13.12 3.14 4.55
N VAL A 186 13.65 3.44 3.36
CA VAL A 186 14.21 2.44 2.46
C VAL A 186 15.56 1.98 3.02
N VAL A 187 15.72 0.68 3.20
CA VAL A 187 16.95 0.05 3.71
C VAL A 187 17.76 -0.55 2.59
N SER A 188 17.13 -1.25 1.65
CA SER A 188 17.77 -1.65 0.40
C SER A 188 16.75 -1.68 -0.75
N PHE A 189 17.26 -1.53 -1.97
CA PHE A 189 16.49 -1.54 -3.19
C PHE A 189 17.33 -2.20 -4.29
N GLU A 190 17.09 -3.48 -4.55
CA GLU A 190 17.88 -4.26 -5.50
C GLU A 190 17.06 -4.55 -6.75
N MET A 191 17.70 -4.54 -7.91
CA MET A 191 17.04 -4.87 -9.17
C MET A 191 17.47 -6.26 -9.63
N TYR A 192 16.50 -7.15 -9.81
CA TYR A 192 16.66 -8.45 -10.41
C TYR A 192 16.06 -8.46 -11.82
N SER A 193 16.36 -9.50 -12.60
CA SER A 193 15.92 -9.61 -14.00
C SER A 193 14.40 -9.52 -14.20
N PHE A 194 13.61 -9.84 -13.18
CA PHE A 194 12.15 -9.88 -13.28
C PHE A 194 11.46 -9.08 -12.17
N TYR A 195 12.18 -8.53 -11.20
CA TYR A 195 11.55 -7.78 -10.11
C TYR A 195 12.52 -6.82 -9.44
N TYR A 196 11.98 -5.78 -8.82
CA TYR A 196 12.70 -4.98 -7.84
C TYR A 196 12.45 -5.56 -6.46
N HIS A 197 13.50 -5.70 -5.66
CA HIS A 197 13.42 -6.16 -4.29
C HIS A 197 13.61 -4.96 -3.36
N LEU A 198 12.55 -4.58 -2.68
CA LEU A 198 12.56 -3.44 -1.77
C LEU A 198 12.46 -3.92 -0.32
N VAL A 199 13.41 -3.45 0.48
CA VAL A 199 13.47 -3.71 1.92
C VAL A 199 13.24 -2.39 2.66
N ILE A 200 12.18 -2.33 3.47
CA ILE A 200 11.73 -1.11 4.16
C ILE A 200 11.68 -1.32 5.67
N ASP A 201 12.10 -0.30 6.42
CA ASP A 201 11.76 -0.10 7.83
C ASP A 201 10.49 0.74 7.95
N LEU A 202 9.40 0.12 8.39
CA LEU A 202 8.08 0.75 8.52
C LEU A 202 7.93 1.63 9.75
N LYS A 203 8.94 1.72 10.63
CA LYS A 203 8.90 2.55 11.85
C LYS A 203 7.66 2.26 12.72
N PRO A 204 7.52 1.05 13.30
CA PRO A 204 6.41 0.70 14.18
C PRO A 204 6.35 1.64 15.39
N PRO A 205 5.15 2.05 15.83
CA PRO A 205 5.00 2.85 17.04
C PRO A 205 5.31 2.01 18.28
N SER A 206 5.62 2.68 19.39
CA SER A 206 5.80 2.02 20.70
C SER A 206 4.50 1.42 21.25
N ASP A 207 3.34 2.02 20.93
CA ASP A 207 2.00 1.47 21.19
C ASP A 207 1.27 1.33 19.86
N ILE A 208 1.14 0.09 19.38
CA ILE A 208 0.42 -0.25 18.13
C ILE A 208 -1.08 0.10 18.20
N CYS A 209 -1.63 0.28 19.39
CA CYS A 209 -3.02 0.65 19.63
C CYS A 209 -3.21 2.12 19.98
N ALA A 210 -2.17 2.95 19.84
CA ALA A 210 -2.27 4.39 20.09
C ALA A 210 -3.36 5.03 19.21
N THR A 211 -3.47 4.64 17.95
CA THR A 211 -4.48 5.17 17.01
C THR A 211 -5.91 4.90 17.48
N ALA A 212 -6.16 3.73 18.10
CA ALA A 212 -7.48 3.40 18.63
C ALA A 212 -7.93 4.37 19.75
N LYS A 213 -6.98 4.97 20.47
CA LYS A 213 -7.21 5.89 21.60
C LYS A 213 -7.02 7.36 21.24
N TYR A 214 -6.57 7.66 20.02
CA TYR A 214 -6.20 9.00 19.61
C TYR A 214 -7.43 9.92 19.56
N ASN A 215 -7.41 11.01 20.31
CA ASN A 215 -8.43 12.07 20.23
C ASN A 215 -8.08 13.03 19.09
N ILE A 216 -8.96 13.12 18.09
CA ILE A 216 -8.80 14.07 16.99
C ILE A 216 -9.13 15.47 17.53
N GLY A 217 -8.13 16.13 18.13
CA GLY A 217 -8.22 17.55 18.44
C GLY A 217 -8.45 18.36 17.17
N SER A 218 -9.19 19.46 17.29
CA SER A 218 -9.72 20.32 16.21
C SER A 218 -8.69 20.93 15.23
N ASN A 219 -7.38 20.69 15.41
CA ASN A 219 -6.32 21.43 14.71
C ASN A 219 -5.40 20.60 13.79
N ASN A 220 -5.53 19.27 13.69
CA ASN A 220 -4.47 18.46 13.03
C ASN A 220 -4.89 17.63 11.80
N ALA A 221 -6.15 17.65 11.38
CA ALA A 221 -6.63 16.79 10.30
C ALA A 221 -6.65 17.43 8.90
N ALA A 222 -6.72 18.75 8.80
CA ALA A 222 -7.21 19.40 7.58
C ALA A 222 -6.18 19.66 6.47
N ASN A 223 -4.87 19.52 6.73
CA ASN A 223 -3.84 20.07 5.81
C ASN A 223 -2.76 19.09 5.34
N ARG A 224 -2.84 17.79 5.68
CA ARG A 224 -1.87 16.82 5.15
C ARG A 224 -2.42 16.23 3.86
N VAL A 225 -1.86 16.68 2.73
CA VAL A 225 -2.15 16.16 1.40
C VAL A 225 -0.99 15.26 0.99
N TYR A 226 -1.30 14.12 0.39
CA TYR A 226 -0.26 13.30 -0.23
C TYR A 226 0.26 14.01 -1.48
N HIS A 227 1.58 14.15 -1.57
CA HIS A 227 2.25 14.64 -2.76
C HIS A 227 3.07 13.49 -3.34
N LYS A 228 2.79 13.13 -4.60
CA LYS A 228 3.61 12.15 -5.33
C LYS A 228 5.08 12.56 -5.25
N PRO A 229 6.01 11.64 -4.96
CA PRO A 229 7.42 11.97 -4.86
C PRO A 229 7.97 12.39 -6.22
N LEU A 230 9.00 13.24 -6.22
CA LEU A 230 9.67 13.67 -7.45
C LEU A 230 10.51 12.53 -8.03
N LYS A 231 10.44 12.34 -9.35
CA LYS A 231 11.35 11.43 -10.06
C LYS A 231 12.80 11.90 -9.85
N PRO A 232 13.73 11.01 -9.48
CA PRO A 232 15.15 11.35 -9.36
C PRO A 232 15.70 11.88 -10.68
N SER A 233 16.58 12.88 -10.64
CA SER A 233 17.20 13.46 -11.84
C SER A 233 18.09 12.49 -12.64
N SER A 234 18.50 11.38 -12.01
CA SER A 234 19.18 10.27 -12.66
C SER A 234 18.97 8.99 -11.84
N LEU A 235 18.34 7.96 -12.43
CA LEU A 235 18.52 6.59 -11.96
C LEU A 235 19.86 6.08 -12.49
N SER A 236 20.94 6.18 -11.70
CA SER A 236 22.18 5.51 -12.09
C SER A 236 22.04 4.01 -11.85
N LEU A 237 21.82 3.25 -12.91
CA LEU A 237 21.75 1.77 -12.91
C LEU A 237 22.99 1.06 -12.32
N LEU A 238 24.09 1.78 -12.11
CA LEU A 238 25.42 1.22 -11.83
C LEU A 238 25.85 1.25 -10.35
N HIS A 239 25.08 1.85 -9.44
CA HIS A 239 25.56 2.12 -8.07
C HIS A 239 24.74 1.52 -6.93
N TYR A 240 23.79 0.62 -7.20
CA TYR A 240 23.01 -0.02 -6.12
C TYR A 240 23.48 -1.44 -5.77
N CYS A 241 24.69 -1.83 -6.19
CA CYS A 241 25.26 -3.15 -5.92
C CYS A 241 26.60 -3.13 -5.17
N ASP A 242 27.14 -1.97 -4.78
CA ASP A 242 28.34 -1.94 -3.94
C ASP A 242 27.97 -1.55 -2.51
N PHE A 243 28.38 -2.43 -1.60
CA PHE A 243 28.30 -2.29 -0.15
C PHE A 243 28.87 -0.93 0.30
N ASP A 244 28.00 0.03 0.57
CA ASP A 244 28.16 1.01 1.63
C ASP A 244 26.79 1.62 1.96
N TYR A 245 26.35 1.44 3.21
CA TYR A 245 25.08 1.96 3.72
C TYR A 245 25.02 3.49 3.58
N GLN A 246 24.45 4.00 2.49
CA GLN A 246 23.98 5.38 2.43
C GLN A 246 22.48 5.39 2.67
N LEU A 247 22.11 5.88 3.85
CA LEU A 247 20.74 6.29 4.16
C LEU A 247 20.25 7.20 3.03
N LEU A 248 19.26 6.74 2.27
CA LEU A 248 18.43 7.64 1.50
C LEU A 248 17.54 8.40 2.49
N GLN A 249 18.08 9.48 3.07
CA GLN A 249 17.22 10.49 3.67
C GLN A 249 16.52 11.19 2.50
N LEU A 250 15.29 10.78 2.22
CA LEU A 250 14.36 11.59 1.44
C LEU A 250 14.18 12.92 2.19
N THR A 251 14.98 13.93 1.84
CA THR A 251 14.75 15.30 2.29
C THR A 251 13.44 15.77 1.66
N VAL A 252 12.37 15.68 2.43
CA VAL A 252 11.12 16.38 2.16
C VAL A 252 11.47 17.87 2.09
N PRO A 253 11.21 18.57 0.97
CA PRO A 253 11.38 20.01 0.93
C PRO A 253 10.47 20.61 2.00
N THR A 254 11.04 21.18 3.05
CA THR A 254 10.29 22.08 3.91
C THR A 254 9.87 23.25 3.06
N LEU A 255 8.60 23.65 3.16
CA LEU A 255 8.12 24.91 2.60
C LEU A 255 9.01 26.04 3.16
N SER A 256 10.03 26.44 2.41
CA SER A 256 10.70 27.70 2.65
C SER A 256 9.68 28.77 2.35
N SER A 257 9.36 29.58 3.35
CA SER A 257 8.62 30.83 3.25
C SER A 257 9.02 31.56 1.97
N ALA A 258 8.14 31.53 0.97
CA ALA A 258 8.28 32.33 -0.23
C ALA A 258 8.50 33.78 0.18
N GLY A 259 9.60 34.35 -0.30
CA GLY A 259 9.99 35.70 -0.04
C GLY A 259 8.86 36.67 -0.37
N LEU A 260 8.54 37.53 0.58
CA LEU A 260 7.89 38.79 0.33
C LEU A 260 8.77 39.58 -0.63
N ILE A 261 8.45 39.55 -1.92
CA ILE A 261 8.88 40.58 -2.86
C ILE A 261 8.03 41.80 -2.56
N SER A 262 8.53 42.66 -1.68
CA SER A 262 8.04 44.03 -1.54
C SER A 262 8.55 44.85 -2.74
N ASN A 263 7.71 45.03 -3.75
CA ASN A 263 7.93 46.08 -4.74
C ASN A 263 7.66 47.43 -4.07
N HIS A 264 8.71 48.21 -3.85
CA HIS A 264 8.60 49.64 -3.59
C HIS A 264 9.04 50.43 -4.83
N SER A 265 8.19 51.43 -5.15
CA SER A 265 8.46 52.71 -5.80
C SER A 265 8.94 52.73 -7.26
N THR A 266 8.13 53.31 -8.15
CA THR A 266 8.05 54.78 -8.35
C THR A 266 6.65 55.20 -8.72
#